data_AF-A0A4Y9A674-F1
#
_entry.id   AF-A0A4Y9A674-F1
#
_cell.length_a   1.000
_cell.length_b   1.000
_cell.length_c   1.000
_cell.angle_alpha   90.00
_cell.angle_beta   90.00
_cell.angle_gamma   90.00
#
_symmetry.space_group_name_H-M   'P 1'
#
loop_
_entity.id
_entity.type
_entity.pdbx_description
1 polymer ?
#
loop_
_entity_poly.entity_id
_entity_poly.type
_entity_poly.pdbx_seq_one_letter_code
_entity_poly.pdbx_strand_id
1 'polypeptide(L)'
;MTIIRQPSLFSIQELYDMEPTQKYEAIISAIDLDAIYHNVTKKSRFGAPEELNYAAMIISTFVRYVERIPTIKDLVKRLHDDIAFKLNCGFLVSDSIPSEAAYSRLVTKLEESGVLEEEQEKVILQAVAEGFIMDDTVAIDATHFEARDQAPAKEEKPKPEPKKRGRKSKEEREQWLKEQAEKEANLPLYDKKIEAQLDAS
;
A
#
# COMPACT_ATOMS: atom_id res chain seq x y z
N MET A 1 -28.81 -35.69 -15.40
CA MET A 1 -27.66 -35.19 -16.18
C MET A 1 -26.47 -36.08 -15.88
N THR A 2 -26.00 -36.82 -16.87
CA THR A 2 -24.81 -37.66 -16.76
C THR A 2 -23.57 -36.77 -16.79
N ILE A 3 -22.91 -36.63 -15.65
CA ILE A 3 -21.63 -35.92 -15.54
C ILE A 3 -20.60 -36.79 -16.26
N ILE A 4 -20.18 -36.39 -17.46
CA ILE A 4 -19.07 -37.01 -18.18
C ILE A 4 -17.82 -36.75 -17.33
N ARG A 5 -17.33 -37.77 -16.62
CA ARG A 5 -16.06 -37.69 -15.90
C ARG A 5 -14.95 -37.91 -16.89
N GLN A 6 -14.17 -36.88 -17.16
CA GLN A 6 -12.90 -37.05 -17.86
C GLN A 6 -12.04 -38.04 -17.06
N PRO A 7 -11.46 -39.07 -17.71
CA PRO A 7 -10.50 -39.94 -17.03
C PRO A 7 -9.28 -39.10 -16.60
N SER A 8 -8.94 -39.14 -15.32
CA SER A 8 -7.75 -38.48 -14.78
C SER A 8 -6.50 -39.24 -15.26
N LEU A 9 -5.54 -38.52 -15.86
CA LEU A 9 -4.26 -39.11 -16.28
C LEU A 9 -3.41 -39.62 -15.11
N PHE A 10 -3.59 -39.02 -13.93
CA PHE A 10 -2.89 -39.39 -12.70
C PHE A 10 -3.88 -39.68 -11.58
N SER A 11 -3.51 -40.58 -10.68
CA SER A 11 -4.22 -40.75 -9.41
C SER A 11 -3.90 -39.58 -8.46
N ILE A 12 -4.77 -39.35 -7.47
CA ILE A 12 -4.52 -38.34 -6.42
C ILE A 12 -3.20 -38.65 -5.68
N GLN A 13 -2.90 -39.93 -5.44
CA GLN A 13 -1.67 -40.34 -4.78
C GLN A 13 -0.43 -39.98 -5.60
N GLU A 14 -0.44 -40.26 -6.91
CA GLU A 14 0.67 -39.91 -7.81
C GLU A 14 0.92 -38.40 -7.83
N LEU A 15 -0.15 -37.59 -7.76
CA LEU A 15 0.00 -36.13 -7.68
C LEU A 15 0.67 -35.68 -6.38
N TYR A 16 0.33 -36.30 -5.25
CA TYR A 16 1.01 -36.03 -3.96
C TYR A 16 2.47 -36.48 -3.98
N ASP A 17 2.76 -37.64 -4.55
CA ASP A 17 4.13 -38.16 -4.63
C ASP A 17 5.03 -37.31 -5.55
N MET A 18 4.43 -36.63 -6.54
CA MET A 18 5.10 -35.67 -7.43
C MET A 18 5.18 -34.25 -6.86
N GLU A 19 4.51 -33.96 -5.73
CA GLU A 19 4.51 -32.62 -5.16
C GLU A 19 5.91 -32.24 -4.64
N PRO A 20 6.47 -31.08 -5.05
CA PRO A 20 7.79 -30.67 -4.60
C PRO A 20 7.74 -30.26 -3.13
N THR A 21 8.17 -31.15 -2.24
CA THR A 21 8.12 -30.99 -0.78
C THR A 21 8.95 -29.81 -0.25
N GLN A 22 10.05 -29.46 -0.92
CA GLN A 22 11.03 -28.47 -0.44
C GLN A 22 11.14 -27.22 -1.33
N LYS A 23 10.08 -26.89 -2.08
CA LYS A 23 10.11 -25.76 -3.04
C LYS A 23 10.62 -24.46 -2.41
N TYR A 24 10.14 -24.10 -1.22
CA TYR A 24 10.52 -22.84 -0.58
C TYR A 24 11.90 -22.89 0.05
N GLU A 25 12.26 -24.02 0.64
CA GLU A 25 13.57 -24.24 1.25
C GLU A 25 14.70 -24.05 0.23
N ALA A 26 14.53 -24.58 -0.99
CA ALA A 26 15.50 -24.39 -2.08
C ALA A 26 15.68 -22.91 -2.49
N ILE A 27 14.61 -22.11 -2.45
CA ILE A 27 14.68 -20.68 -2.79
C ILE A 27 15.29 -19.88 -1.64
N ILE A 28 14.87 -20.19 -0.42
CA ILE A 28 15.23 -19.44 0.78
C ILE A 28 16.67 -19.73 1.21
N SER A 29 17.16 -20.95 0.99
CA SER A 29 18.54 -21.34 1.31
C SER A 29 19.61 -20.55 0.55
N ALA A 30 19.25 -19.87 -0.54
CA ALA A 30 20.14 -18.97 -1.26
C ALA A 30 20.26 -17.57 -0.64
N ILE A 31 19.44 -17.25 0.38
CA ILE A 31 19.36 -15.94 1.01
C ILE A 31 19.85 -16.07 2.46
N ASP A 32 20.68 -15.14 2.93
CA ASP A 32 21.09 -15.07 4.33
C ASP A 32 19.94 -14.55 5.20
N LEU A 33 19.07 -15.47 5.63
CA LEU A 33 17.96 -15.16 6.52
C LEU A 33 18.40 -14.70 7.90
N ASP A 34 19.56 -15.16 8.38
CA ASP A 34 20.06 -14.81 9.71
C ASP A 34 20.42 -13.32 9.76
N ALA A 35 21.06 -12.80 8.71
CA ALA A 35 21.34 -11.37 8.56
C ALA A 35 20.06 -10.53 8.58
N ILE A 36 19.01 -10.95 7.85
CA ILE A 36 17.72 -10.25 7.81
C ILE A 36 17.05 -10.32 9.19
N TYR A 37 17.01 -11.50 9.80
CA TYR A 37 16.38 -11.73 11.09
C TYR A 37 17.04 -10.90 12.21
N HIS A 38 18.36 -10.84 12.24
CA HIS A 38 19.11 -10.05 13.24
C HIS A 38 18.85 -8.55 13.16
N ASN A 39 18.50 -8.03 11.99
CA ASN A 39 18.19 -6.61 11.82
C ASN A 39 16.77 -6.24 12.22
N VAL A 40 15.82 -7.15 12.01
CA VAL A 40 14.39 -6.93 12.30
C VAL A 40 14.05 -7.18 13.78
N THR A 41 14.77 -8.11 14.40
CA THR A 41 14.51 -8.55 15.78
C THR A 41 14.85 -7.47 16.81
N LYS A 42 14.16 -7.54 17.94
CA LYS A 42 14.36 -6.60 19.03
C LYS A 42 15.77 -6.73 19.64
N LYS A 43 16.59 -5.69 19.46
CA LYS A 43 17.94 -5.59 20.07
C LYS A 43 17.91 -5.27 21.58
N SER A 44 16.84 -4.66 22.07
CA SER A 44 16.71 -4.24 23.47
C SER A 44 16.16 -5.36 24.36
N ARG A 45 16.76 -5.53 25.54
CA ARG A 45 16.27 -6.44 26.59
C ARG A 45 15.08 -5.89 27.38
N PHE A 46 14.77 -4.60 27.24
CA PHE A 46 13.71 -3.92 27.99
C PHE A 46 12.43 -3.79 27.16
N GLY A 47 11.27 -3.75 27.83
CA GLY A 47 9.94 -3.65 27.20
C GLY A 47 9.28 -5.02 26.94
N ALA A 48 8.10 -5.01 26.32
CA ALA A 48 7.31 -6.23 26.08
C ALA A 48 8.11 -7.29 25.30
N PRO A 49 7.96 -8.58 25.64
CA PRO A 49 8.59 -9.66 24.90
C PRO A 49 8.02 -9.73 23.48
N GLU A 50 8.83 -10.25 22.57
CA GLU A 50 8.44 -10.44 21.18
C GLU A 50 7.74 -11.80 21.06
N GLU A 51 6.41 -11.80 20.99
CA GLU A 51 5.60 -13.02 20.96
C GLU A 51 5.46 -13.62 19.56
N LEU A 52 5.76 -12.83 18.52
CA LEU A 52 5.58 -13.23 17.12
C LEU A 52 6.81 -13.95 16.59
N ASN A 53 6.57 -14.96 15.76
CA ASN A 53 7.62 -15.69 15.04
C ASN A 53 8.08 -14.89 13.81
N TYR A 54 9.08 -14.01 14.01
CA TYR A 54 9.60 -13.16 12.94
C TYR A 54 10.29 -13.92 11.81
N ALA A 55 10.93 -15.05 12.11
CA ALA A 55 11.57 -15.87 11.08
C ALA A 55 10.50 -16.38 10.09
N ALA A 56 9.41 -16.95 10.61
CA ALA A 56 8.30 -17.41 9.78
C ALA A 56 7.57 -16.26 9.05
N MET A 57 7.51 -15.06 9.65
CA MET A 57 6.96 -13.87 8.98
C MET A 57 7.81 -13.38 7.81
N ILE A 58 9.14 -13.40 7.95
CA ILE A 58 10.06 -13.04 6.87
C ILE A 58 9.91 -14.05 5.72
N ILE A 59 9.93 -15.34 6.04
CA ILE A 59 9.75 -16.43 5.08
C ILE A 59 8.40 -16.31 4.36
N SER A 60 7.29 -16.17 5.09
CA SER A 60 5.96 -16.06 4.49
C SER A 60 5.83 -14.82 3.59
N THR A 61 6.56 -13.75 3.89
CA THR A 61 6.61 -12.54 3.06
C THR A 61 7.31 -12.82 1.73
N PHE A 62 8.42 -13.56 1.71
CA PHE A 62 9.07 -14.00 0.47
C PHE A 62 8.22 -15.00 -0.32
N VAL A 63 7.67 -16.00 0.36
CA VAL A 63 6.80 -17.02 -0.25
C VAL A 63 5.58 -16.38 -0.91
N ARG A 64 5.02 -15.31 -0.32
CA ARG A 64 3.93 -14.51 -0.92
C ARG A 64 4.28 -14.07 -2.34
N TYR A 65 5.51 -13.60 -2.59
CA TYR A 65 5.96 -13.18 -3.91
C TYR A 65 6.18 -14.37 -4.85
N VAL A 66 6.76 -15.46 -4.35
CA VAL A 66 6.99 -16.70 -5.13
C VAL A 66 5.65 -17.29 -5.63
N GLU A 67 4.62 -17.29 -4.78
CA GLU A 67 3.29 -17.78 -5.13
C GLU A 67 2.38 -16.71 -5.76
N ARG A 68 2.86 -15.48 -5.92
CA ARG A 68 2.12 -14.35 -6.50
C ARG A 68 0.82 -14.03 -5.75
N ILE A 69 0.79 -14.20 -4.44
CA ILE A 69 -0.33 -13.81 -3.59
C ILE A 69 -0.44 -12.28 -3.58
N PRO A 70 -1.57 -11.69 -4.00
CA PRO A 70 -1.62 -10.28 -4.37
C PRO A 70 -1.59 -9.33 -3.17
N THR A 71 -2.21 -9.67 -2.03
CA THR A 71 -2.29 -8.78 -0.86
C THR A 71 -1.79 -9.47 0.42
N ILE A 72 -1.43 -8.67 1.44
CA ILE A 72 -1.10 -9.22 2.78
C ILE A 72 -2.33 -9.88 3.41
N LYS A 73 -3.53 -9.34 3.13
CA LYS A 73 -4.78 -9.92 3.61
C LYS A 73 -5.00 -11.34 3.06
N ASP A 74 -4.72 -11.55 1.78
CA ASP A 74 -4.82 -12.88 1.17
C ASP A 74 -3.77 -13.85 1.72
N LEU A 75 -2.56 -13.36 2.02
CA LEU A 75 -1.53 -14.13 2.70
C LEU A 75 -2.00 -14.58 4.10
N VAL A 76 -2.49 -13.65 4.90
CA VAL A 76 -2.99 -13.93 6.25
C VAL A 76 -4.16 -14.91 6.18
N LYS A 77 -5.10 -14.71 5.26
CA LYS A 77 -6.23 -15.64 5.05
C LYS A 77 -5.74 -17.04 4.70
N ARG A 78 -4.80 -17.16 3.77
CA ARG A 78 -4.24 -18.46 3.38
C ARG A 78 -3.50 -19.15 4.52
N LEU A 79 -2.76 -18.41 5.34
CA LEU A 79 -2.11 -18.96 6.54
C LEU A 79 -3.11 -19.54 7.55
N HIS A 80 -4.35 -19.03 7.60
CA HIS A 80 -5.40 -19.59 8.45
C HIS A 80 -6.05 -20.83 7.83
N ASP A 81 -6.30 -20.79 6.52
CA ASP A 81 -7.08 -21.82 5.84
C ASP A 81 -6.23 -23.07 5.48
N ASP A 82 -4.92 -22.90 5.24
CA ASP A 82 -4.02 -23.93 4.74
C ASP A 82 -2.88 -24.23 5.75
N ILE A 83 -3.03 -25.34 6.46
CA ILE A 83 -2.05 -25.81 7.46
C ILE A 83 -0.73 -26.21 6.80
N ALA A 84 -0.76 -26.82 5.61
CA ALA A 84 0.45 -27.23 4.90
C ALA A 84 1.27 -25.99 4.51
N PHE A 85 0.60 -24.97 3.97
CA PHE A 85 1.22 -23.68 3.69
C PHE A 85 1.80 -23.01 4.94
N LYS A 86 1.06 -23.02 6.05
CA LYS A 86 1.52 -22.50 7.34
C LYS A 86 2.82 -23.16 7.80
N LEU A 87 2.87 -24.50 7.77
CA LEU A 87 4.05 -25.29 8.15
C LEU A 87 5.23 -25.05 7.19
N ASN A 88 4.95 -24.98 5.89
CA ASN A 88 5.95 -24.73 4.85
C ASN A 88 6.58 -23.32 4.98
N CYS A 89 5.87 -22.36 5.55
CA CYS A 89 6.41 -21.04 5.88
C CYS A 89 7.23 -21.01 7.19
N GLY A 90 7.30 -22.13 7.93
CA GLY A 90 8.02 -22.23 9.19
C GLY A 90 7.23 -21.85 10.44
N PHE A 91 5.91 -21.65 10.34
CA PHE A 91 5.06 -21.47 11.53
C PHE A 91 4.77 -22.81 12.19
N LEU A 92 4.82 -22.87 13.52
CA LEU A 92 4.35 -24.03 14.26
C LEU A 92 2.83 -24.09 14.26
N VAL A 93 2.27 -25.29 14.49
CA VAL A 93 0.81 -25.46 14.60
C VAL A 93 0.22 -24.55 15.68
N SER A 94 0.92 -24.42 16.82
CA SER A 94 0.56 -23.58 17.96
C SER A 94 0.77 -22.09 17.75
N ASP A 95 1.55 -21.67 16.75
CA ASP A 95 1.87 -20.27 16.55
C ASP A 95 0.61 -19.48 16.17
N SER A 96 0.44 -18.31 16.79
CA SER A 96 -0.61 -17.39 16.36
C SER A 96 -0.23 -16.77 15.02
N ILE A 97 -1.22 -16.65 14.12
CA ILE A 97 -0.98 -16.07 12.81
C ILE A 97 -0.89 -14.55 12.99
N PRO A 98 0.21 -13.92 12.53
CA PRO A 98 0.39 -12.47 12.66
C PRO A 98 -0.70 -11.70 11.92
N SER A 99 -1.11 -10.57 12.49
CA SER A 99 -2.08 -9.68 11.86
C SER A 99 -1.49 -8.91 10.68
N GLU A 100 -2.35 -8.37 9.81
CA GLU A 100 -1.95 -7.52 8.68
C GLU A 100 -1.07 -6.35 9.12
N ALA A 101 -1.40 -5.72 10.25
CA ALA A 101 -0.62 -4.63 10.83
C ALA A 101 0.77 -5.08 11.31
N ALA A 102 0.93 -6.33 11.73
CA ALA A 102 2.25 -6.87 12.09
C ALA A 102 3.13 -7.02 10.85
N TYR A 103 2.58 -7.49 9.73
CA TYR A 103 3.30 -7.53 8.45
C TYR A 103 3.66 -6.13 7.95
N SER A 104 2.76 -5.15 8.05
CA SER A 104 3.09 -3.77 7.68
C SER A 104 4.28 -3.23 8.47
N ARG A 105 4.30 -3.45 9.80
CA ARG A 105 5.43 -3.05 10.65
C ARG A 105 6.72 -3.78 10.29
N LEU A 106 6.64 -5.07 9.94
CA LEU A 106 7.78 -5.84 9.46
C LEU A 106 8.37 -5.23 8.18
N VAL A 107 7.54 -4.93 7.19
CA VAL A 107 7.98 -4.33 5.93
C VAL A 107 8.64 -2.97 6.16
N THR A 108 8.05 -2.12 7.01
CA THR A 108 8.66 -0.83 7.36
C THR A 108 10.03 -1.01 8.02
N LYS A 109 10.18 -1.95 8.95
CA LYS A 109 11.49 -2.25 9.57
C LYS A 109 12.52 -2.73 8.54
N LEU A 110 12.10 -3.58 7.61
CA LEU A 110 12.98 -4.10 6.55
C LEU A 110 13.46 -2.97 5.63
N GLU A 111 12.53 -2.10 5.21
CA GLU A 111 12.83 -0.93 4.39
C GLU A 111 13.80 0.03 5.08
N GLU A 112 13.55 0.35 6.36
CA GLU A 112 14.43 1.23 7.15
C GLU A 112 15.85 0.64 7.36
N SER A 113 15.98 -0.68 7.32
CA SER A 113 17.25 -1.36 7.58
C SER A 113 18.20 -1.42 6.38
N GLY A 114 17.70 -1.31 5.15
CA GLY A 114 18.50 -1.46 3.92
C GLY A 114 19.04 -2.88 3.64
N VAL A 115 18.81 -3.84 4.54
CA VAL A 115 19.44 -5.18 4.47
C VAL A 115 19.07 -5.95 3.20
N LEU A 116 17.86 -5.73 2.67
CA LEU A 116 17.43 -6.41 1.44
C LEU A 116 18.27 -6.01 0.23
N GLU A 117 18.76 -4.76 0.18
CA GLU A 117 19.63 -4.29 -0.90
C GLU A 117 21.02 -4.94 -0.80
N GLU A 118 21.55 -5.05 0.43
CA GLU A 118 22.82 -5.74 0.69
C GLU A 118 22.77 -7.22 0.32
N GLU A 119 21.69 -7.92 0.71
CA GLU A 119 21.50 -9.33 0.36
C GLU A 119 21.29 -9.53 -1.15
N GLN A 120 20.57 -8.61 -1.80
CA GLN A 120 20.42 -8.62 -3.25
C GLN A 120 21.77 -8.49 -3.95
N GLU A 121 22.62 -7.57 -3.51
CA GLU A 121 23.96 -7.39 -4.06
C GLU A 121 24.80 -8.66 -3.94
N LYS A 122 24.78 -9.31 -2.76
CA LYS A 122 25.49 -10.60 -2.55
C LYS A 122 25.04 -11.68 -3.53
N VAL A 123 23.72 -11.85 -3.72
CA VAL A 123 23.18 -12.84 -4.65
C VAL A 123 23.58 -12.53 -6.08
N ILE A 124 23.58 -11.25 -6.49
CA ILE A 124 24.02 -10.84 -7.82
C ILE A 124 25.51 -11.14 -8.01
N LEU A 125 26.36 -10.80 -7.04
CA LEU A 125 27.80 -11.07 -7.09
C LEU A 125 28.08 -12.57 -7.17
N GLN A 126 27.32 -13.40 -6.45
CA GLN A 126 27.41 -14.85 -6.55
C GLN A 126 27.04 -15.34 -7.96
N ALA A 127 25.94 -14.83 -8.52
CA ALA A 127 25.51 -15.19 -9.87
C ALA A 127 26.52 -14.76 -10.96
N VAL A 128 27.21 -13.64 -10.77
CA VAL A 128 28.33 -13.21 -11.63
C VAL A 128 29.51 -14.17 -11.49
N ALA A 129 29.90 -14.52 -10.27
CA ALA A 129 31.03 -15.41 -10.00
C ALA A 129 30.81 -16.84 -10.55
N GLU A 130 29.56 -17.33 -10.48
CA GLU A 130 29.15 -18.63 -11.02
C GLU A 130 28.95 -18.62 -12.54
N GLY A 131 29.05 -17.45 -13.18
CA GLY A 131 28.93 -17.30 -14.63
C GLY A 131 27.49 -17.36 -15.15
N PHE A 132 26.49 -17.19 -14.29
CA PHE A 132 25.09 -17.02 -14.72
C PHE A 132 24.86 -15.63 -15.34
N ILE A 133 25.57 -14.63 -14.84
CA ILE A 133 25.57 -13.26 -15.38
C ILE A 133 26.94 -13.02 -15.99
N MET A 134 27.03 -13.06 -17.32
CA MET A 134 28.28 -12.92 -18.08
C MET A 134 28.37 -11.63 -18.91
N ASP A 135 27.27 -10.89 -19.02
CA ASP A 135 27.16 -9.78 -19.96
C ASP A 135 27.66 -8.48 -19.34
N ASP A 136 28.55 -7.76 -20.04
CA ASP A 136 28.98 -6.40 -19.66
C ASP A 136 27.86 -5.37 -19.90
N THR A 137 26.78 -5.79 -20.57
CA THR A 137 25.69 -4.93 -21.00
C THR A 137 24.59 -4.87 -19.93
N VAL A 138 24.53 -3.76 -19.19
CA VAL A 138 23.44 -3.52 -18.23
C VAL A 138 22.22 -2.94 -18.95
N ALA A 139 21.14 -3.72 -19.03
CA ALA A 139 19.85 -3.25 -19.53
C ALA A 139 19.03 -2.67 -18.37
N ILE A 140 18.82 -1.34 -18.38
CA ILE A 140 17.96 -0.64 -17.42
C ILE A 140 16.67 -0.25 -18.13
N ASP A 141 15.55 -0.77 -17.68
CA ASP A 141 14.22 -0.40 -18.16
C ASP A 141 13.34 0.03 -16.99
N ALA A 142 12.48 1.02 -17.22
CA ALA A 142 11.55 1.53 -16.22
C ALA A 142 10.13 1.14 -16.63
N THR A 143 9.49 0.28 -15.83
CA THR A 143 8.11 -0.11 -16.07
C THR A 143 7.19 0.63 -15.11
N HIS A 144 6.10 1.20 -15.63
CA HIS A 144 5.06 1.78 -14.78
C HIS A 144 4.27 0.65 -14.13
N PHE A 145 4.22 0.65 -12.79
CA PHE A 145 3.41 -0.30 -12.03
C PHE A 145 2.37 0.46 -11.20
N GLU A 146 1.10 0.18 -11.43
CA GLU A 146 0.01 0.71 -10.61
C GLU A 146 0.00 -0.03 -9.27
N ALA A 147 0.11 0.71 -8.17
CA ALA A 147 0.02 0.12 -6.83
C ALA A 147 -1.37 -0.48 -6.61
N ARG A 148 -1.42 -1.80 -6.42
CA ARG A 148 -2.68 -2.55 -6.22
C ARG A 148 -3.47 -2.10 -4.98
N ASP A 149 -2.75 -1.67 -3.95
CA ASP A 149 -3.32 -1.18 -2.69
C ASP A 149 -3.43 0.35 -2.63
N GLN A 150 -3.25 1.05 -3.76
CA GLN A 150 -3.41 2.51 -3.81
C GLN A 150 -4.85 2.86 -3.44
N ALA A 151 -5.01 3.60 -2.33
CA ALA A 151 -6.30 4.16 -1.99
C ALA A 151 -6.79 5.01 -3.17
N PRO A 152 -8.06 4.87 -3.60
CA PRO A 152 -8.58 5.68 -4.69
C PRO A 152 -8.37 7.16 -4.37
N ALA A 153 -7.91 7.91 -5.36
CA ALA A 153 -7.66 9.34 -5.20
C ALA A 153 -8.89 9.98 -4.55
N LYS A 154 -8.67 10.69 -3.44
CA LYS A 154 -9.74 11.45 -2.79
C LYS A 154 -10.31 12.39 -3.85
N GLU A 155 -11.55 12.15 -4.26
CA GLU A 155 -12.30 13.14 -5.02
C GLU A 155 -12.24 14.45 -4.23
N GLU A 156 -11.61 15.47 -4.81
CA GLU A 156 -11.64 16.81 -4.24
C GLU A 156 -13.10 17.22 -4.16
N LYS A 157 -13.67 17.14 -2.96
CA LYS A 157 -15.01 17.65 -2.71
C LYS A 157 -15.01 19.09 -3.19
N PRO A 158 -15.95 19.49 -4.08
CA PRO A 158 -16.02 20.87 -4.54
C PRO A 158 -16.03 21.77 -3.30
N LYS A 159 -15.16 22.79 -3.31
CA LYS A 159 -15.05 23.75 -2.20
C LYS A 159 -16.48 24.17 -1.81
N PRO A 160 -16.88 24.03 -0.54
CA PRO A 160 -18.23 24.34 -0.14
C PRO A 160 -18.54 25.78 -0.56
N GLU A 161 -19.66 25.98 -1.26
CA GLU A 161 -20.10 27.31 -1.64
C GLU A 161 -20.08 28.22 -0.40
N PRO A 162 -19.60 29.47 -0.52
CA PRO A 162 -19.53 30.37 0.61
C PRO A 162 -20.93 30.48 1.22
N LYS A 163 -21.06 30.10 2.50
CA LYS A 163 -22.33 30.18 3.23
C LYS A 163 -22.92 31.56 3.01
N LYS A 164 -24.16 31.64 2.51
CA LYS A 164 -24.90 32.90 2.41
C LYS A 164 -24.81 33.58 3.78
N ARG A 165 -24.12 34.73 3.83
CA ARG A 165 -24.02 35.52 5.07
C ARG A 165 -25.45 35.75 5.57
N GLY A 166 -25.67 35.46 6.84
CA GLY A 166 -26.94 35.78 7.51
C GLY A 166 -27.28 37.27 7.38
N ARG A 167 -28.52 37.61 7.72
CA ARG A 167 -29.02 38.99 7.73
C ARG A 167 -28.02 39.92 8.42
N LYS A 168 -27.45 40.88 7.67
CA LYS A 168 -26.59 41.96 8.22
C LYS A 168 -27.30 42.64 9.39
N SER A 169 -26.55 43.07 10.40
CA SER A 169 -27.11 43.80 11.54
C SER A 169 -27.77 45.10 11.04
N LYS A 170 -28.71 45.66 11.81
CA LYS A 170 -29.46 46.86 11.40
C LYS A 170 -28.51 48.05 11.15
N GLU A 171 -27.48 48.18 11.98
CA GLU A 171 -26.47 49.24 11.92
C GLU A 171 -25.59 49.12 10.66
N GLU A 172 -25.14 47.91 10.32
CA GLU A 172 -24.36 47.66 9.09
C GLU A 172 -25.19 47.92 7.83
N ARG A 173 -26.52 47.71 7.89
CA ARG A 173 -27.42 48.02 6.78
C ARG A 173 -27.59 49.52 6.60
N GLU A 174 -27.70 50.28 7.69
CA GLU A 174 -27.82 51.74 7.64
C GLU A 174 -26.53 52.39 7.13
N GLN A 175 -25.36 51.89 7.53
CA GLN A 175 -24.07 52.32 6.98
C GLN A 175 -23.95 51.99 5.49
N TRP A 176 -24.37 50.79 5.06
CA TRP A 176 -24.36 50.40 3.66
C TRP A 176 -25.31 51.25 2.80
N LEU A 177 -26.47 51.64 3.32
CA LEU A 177 -27.40 52.55 2.63
C LEU A 177 -26.82 53.95 2.47
N LYS A 178 -26.09 54.45 3.48
CA LYS A 178 -25.37 55.74 3.39
C LYS A 178 -24.26 55.69 2.34
N GLU A 179 -23.45 54.63 2.34
CA GLU A 179 -22.39 54.43 1.32
C GLU A 179 -22.96 54.31 -0.10
N GLN A 180 -24.13 53.67 -0.27
CA GLN A 180 -24.80 53.60 -1.57
C GLN A 180 -25.32 54.97 -2.00
N ALA A 181 -25.92 55.75 -1.09
CA ALA A 181 -26.38 57.10 -1.38
C ALA A 181 -25.23 58.06 -1.73
N GLU A 182 -24.08 57.94 -1.05
CA GLU A 182 -22.87 58.70 -1.36
C GLU A 182 -22.27 58.31 -2.72
N LYS A 183 -22.32 57.02 -3.08
CA LYS A 183 -21.93 56.56 -4.42
C LYS A 183 -22.88 57.09 -5.48
N GLU A 184 -24.19 57.01 -5.26
CA GLU A 184 -25.24 57.58 -6.13
C GLU A 184 -25.08 59.09 -6.34
N ALA A 185 -24.74 59.84 -5.28
CA ALA A 185 -24.47 61.28 -5.37
C ALA A 185 -23.20 61.61 -6.17
N ASN A 186 -22.16 60.79 -6.04
CA ASN A 186 -20.86 60.96 -6.68
C ASN A 186 -20.77 60.42 -8.11
N LEU A 187 -21.83 59.80 -8.67
CA LEU A 187 -21.81 59.38 -10.06
C LEU A 187 -21.78 60.60 -11.01
N PRO A 188 -21.04 60.52 -12.13
CA PRO A 188 -21.06 61.54 -13.16
C PRO A 188 -22.45 61.65 -13.79
N LEU A 189 -22.76 62.83 -14.35
CA LEU A 189 -24.12 63.18 -14.83
C LEU A 189 -24.74 62.10 -15.71
N TYR A 190 -23.96 61.47 -16.61
CA TYR A 190 -24.41 60.49 -17.59
C TYR A 190 -24.79 59.11 -17.00
N ASP A 191 -24.27 58.76 -15.82
CA ASP A 191 -24.55 57.48 -15.16
C ASP A 191 -25.65 57.58 -14.10
N LYS A 192 -26.17 58.78 -13.86
CA LYS A 192 -27.34 58.99 -13.00
C LYS A 192 -28.60 58.45 -13.68
N LYS A 193 -29.57 57.97 -12.88
CA LYS A 193 -30.87 57.56 -13.41
C LYS A 193 -31.51 58.72 -14.18
N ILE A 194 -32.17 58.39 -15.30
CA ILE A 194 -32.78 59.35 -16.24
C ILE A 194 -33.74 60.32 -15.52
N GLU A 195 -34.45 59.85 -14.49
CA GLU A 195 -35.35 60.65 -13.64
C GLU A 195 -34.65 61.82 -12.92
N ALA A 196 -33.36 61.70 -12.63
CA ALA A 196 -32.54 62.75 -12.00
C ALA A 196 -31.76 63.60 -13.01
N GLN A 197 -31.82 63.26 -14.30
CA GLN A 197 -31.21 64.02 -15.40
C GLN A 197 -32.20 64.98 -16.08
N LEU A 198 -33.51 64.81 -15.84
CA LEU A 198 -34.56 65.68 -16.35
C LEU A 198 -34.87 66.77 -15.33
N ASP A 199 -34.74 68.04 -15.71
CA ASP A 199 -35.25 69.15 -14.90
C ASP A 199 -36.78 69.03 -14.84
N ALA A 200 -37.31 68.88 -13.62
CA ALA A 200 -38.74 68.78 -13.37
C ALA A 200 -39.47 69.96 -14.01
N SER A 201 -40.32 69.67 -15.02
CA SER A 201 -41.36 70.57 -15.53
C SER A 201 -42.72 70.08 -15.07
#